data_AF-A0AAV1EE11-F1
#
_entry.id   AF-A0AAV1EE11-F1
#
_cell.length_a   1.000
_cell.length_b   1.000
_cell.length_c   1.000
_cell.angle_alpha   90.00
_cell.angle_beta   90.00
_cell.angle_gamma   90.00
#
_symmetry.space_group_name_H-M   'P 1'
#
loop_
_entity.id
_entity.type
_entity.pdbx_description
1 polymer ?
#
loop_
_entity_poly.entity_id
_entity_poly.type
_entity_poly.pdbx_seq_one_letter_code
_entity_poly.pdbx_strand_id
1 'polypeptide(L)'
;MEIRWFDLKSESYGELEQPDYDEGAGFRHLYVMQGGCLAVCCYSCDGHADLRIMKEYGVQEPWTKAVLVPEIDANDFCFSIFSTKDEKILSWYNNSSLALFDPKCNGLHSLE
;
A
#
# COMPACT_ATOMS: atom_id res chain seq x y z
N MET A 1 -6.45 -11.26 7.53
CA MET A 1 -6.67 -9.85 7.90
C MET A 1 -8.04 -9.47 7.37
N GLU A 2 -8.78 -8.62 8.05
CA GLU A 2 -10.06 -8.06 7.58
C GLU A 2 -9.94 -6.55 7.62
N ILE A 3 -10.54 -5.83 6.66
CA ILE A 3 -10.58 -4.37 6.66
C ILE A 3 -11.98 -3.95 7.07
N ARG A 4 -12.06 -3.12 8.12
CA ARG A 4 -13.32 -2.63 8.69
C ARG A 4 -13.39 -1.12 8.56
N TRP A 5 -14.59 -0.60 8.35
CA TRP A 5 -14.84 0.84 8.40
C TRP A 5 -15.84 1.15 9.52
N PHE A 6 -15.72 2.35 10.07
CA PHE A 6 -16.62 2.90 11.08
C PHE A 6 -16.91 4.36 10.73
N ASP A 7 -18.18 4.69 10.55
CA ASP A 7 -18.63 6.05 10.30
C ASP A 7 -18.98 6.74 11.62
N LEU A 8 -18.21 7.78 11.97
CA LEU A 8 -18.34 8.49 13.24
C LEU A 8 -19.66 9.27 13.39
N LYS A 9 -20.32 9.64 12.29
CA LYS A 9 -21.53 10.47 12.32
C LYS A 9 -22.78 9.65 12.53
N SER A 10 -22.85 8.50 11.87
CA SER A 10 -23.97 7.58 11.90
C SER A 10 -23.79 6.44 12.90
N GLU A 11 -22.58 6.30 13.46
CA GLU A 11 -22.17 5.18 14.32
C GLU A 11 -22.36 3.83 13.64
N SER A 12 -22.32 3.81 12.30
CA SER A 12 -22.42 2.60 11.51
C SER A 12 -21.05 1.99 11.25
N TYR A 13 -21.01 0.68 11.04
CA TYR A 13 -19.78 -0.04 10.74
C TYR A 13 -20.03 -1.10 9.68
N GLY A 14 -18.95 -1.52 9.02
CA GLY A 14 -19.00 -2.58 8.03
C GLY A 14 -17.64 -3.11 7.66
N GLU A 15 -17.64 -3.98 6.66
CA GLU A 15 -16.44 -4.56 6.06
C GLU A 15 -16.16 -3.90 4.72
N LEU A 16 -14.88 -3.76 4.40
CA LEU A 16 -14.42 -3.51 3.03
C LEU A 16 -13.99 -4.83 2.44
N GLU A 17 -14.33 -5.03 1.16
CA GLU A 17 -13.78 -6.12 0.38
C GLU A 17 -12.25 -6.03 0.37
N GLN A 18 -11.59 -7.18 0.41
CA GLN A 18 -10.13 -7.21 0.33
C GLN A 18 -9.69 -7.18 -1.14
N PRO A 19 -8.54 -6.56 -1.44
CA PRO A 19 -7.90 -6.77 -2.73
C PRO A 19 -7.61 -8.25 -2.95
N ASP A 20 -7.63 -8.66 -4.21
CA ASP A 20 -7.08 -9.94 -4.63
C ASP A 20 -5.54 -9.89 -4.53
N TYR A 21 -4.98 -10.88 -3.83
CA TYR A 21 -3.55 -10.98 -3.56
C TYR A 21 -3.06 -12.36 -3.96
N ASP A 22 -1.80 -12.45 -4.36
CA ASP A 22 -1.17 -13.74 -4.63
C ASP A 22 -1.10 -14.60 -3.35
N GLU A 23 -1.33 -15.90 -3.50
CA GLU A 23 -1.28 -16.86 -2.40
C GLU A 23 0.10 -16.82 -1.71
N GLY A 24 0.10 -16.66 -0.38
CA GLY A 24 1.32 -16.63 0.43
C GLY A 24 1.75 -15.25 0.92
N ALA A 25 1.01 -14.18 0.63
CA ALA A 25 1.32 -12.86 1.18
C ALA A 25 1.25 -12.84 2.73
N GLY A 26 2.40 -12.62 3.39
CA GLY A 26 2.55 -12.80 4.84
C GLY A 26 2.25 -11.54 5.67
N PHE A 27 2.66 -10.37 5.18
CA PHE A 27 2.49 -9.09 5.88
C PHE A 27 1.67 -8.13 5.05
N ARG A 28 0.72 -7.47 5.71
CA ARG A 28 -0.20 -6.51 5.08
C ARG A 28 -0.29 -5.26 5.93
N HIS A 29 -0.04 -4.11 5.31
CA HIS A 29 -0.15 -2.81 5.96
C HIS A 29 -1.17 -1.94 5.23
N LEU A 30 -2.01 -1.27 6.01
CA LEU A 30 -3.06 -0.36 5.53
C LEU A 30 -2.59 1.09 5.71
N TYR A 31 -2.76 1.91 4.68
CA TYR A 31 -2.31 3.30 4.63
C TYR A 31 -3.40 4.20 4.06
N VAL A 32 -3.40 5.46 4.47
CA VAL A 32 -4.21 6.51 3.85
C VAL A 32 -3.28 7.43 3.06
N MET A 33 -3.50 7.51 1.76
CA MET A 33 -2.75 8.38 0.84
C MET A 33 -3.37 9.78 0.78
N GLN A 34 -2.64 10.71 0.17
CA GLN A 34 -3.14 12.06 -0.11
C GLN A 34 -4.43 11.97 -0.93
N GLY A 35 -5.41 12.83 -0.61
CA GLY A 35 -6.73 12.79 -1.23
C GLY A 35 -7.68 11.75 -0.62
N GLY A 36 -7.27 11.07 0.45
CA GLY A 36 -8.14 10.13 1.19
C GLY A 36 -8.28 8.77 0.51
N CYS A 37 -7.39 8.42 -0.43
CA CYS A 37 -7.35 7.08 -1.01
C CYS A 37 -6.80 6.09 0.02
N LEU A 38 -7.37 4.89 0.08
CA LEU A 38 -6.90 3.81 0.95
C LEU A 38 -5.92 2.94 0.17
N ALA A 39 -4.79 2.56 0.77
CA ALA A 39 -3.80 1.71 0.12
C ALA A 39 -3.44 0.52 1.01
N VAL A 40 -3.21 -0.63 0.39
CA VAL A 40 -2.69 -1.83 1.05
C VAL A 40 -1.41 -2.27 0.36
N CYS A 41 -0.36 -2.43 1.15
CA CYS A 41 0.88 -3.05 0.70
C CYS A 41 0.95 -4.49 1.20
N CYS A 42 1.18 -5.44 0.30
CA CYS A 42 1.32 -6.86 0.62
C CYS A 42 2.69 -7.38 0.23
N TYR A 43 3.34 -8.08 1.14
CA TYR A 43 4.64 -8.71 0.88
C TYR A 43 4.45 -10.17 0.51
N SER A 44 4.90 -10.54 -0.67
CA SER A 44 4.92 -11.92 -1.13
C SER A 44 6.23 -12.61 -0.71
N CYS A 45 6.16 -13.92 -0.54
CA CYS A 45 7.29 -14.75 -0.09
C CYS A 45 8.46 -14.79 -1.10
N ASP A 46 8.23 -14.36 -2.34
CA ASP A 46 9.23 -14.24 -3.41
C ASP A 46 10.01 -12.92 -3.38
N GLY A 47 9.82 -12.10 -2.33
CA GLY A 47 10.58 -10.86 -2.11
C GLY A 47 10.00 -9.64 -2.81
N HIS A 48 8.81 -9.75 -3.39
CA HIS A 48 8.11 -8.61 -3.98
C HIS A 48 7.12 -7.97 -3.00
N ALA A 49 6.85 -6.68 -3.20
CA ALA A 49 5.74 -6.01 -2.55
C ALA A 49 4.71 -5.55 -3.59
N ASP A 50 3.46 -5.91 -3.34
CA ASP A 50 2.31 -5.66 -4.19
C ASP A 50 1.47 -4.55 -3.56
N LEU A 51 1.45 -3.37 -4.19
CA LEU A 51 0.69 -2.23 -3.71
C LEU A 51 -0.66 -2.14 -4.42
N ARG A 52 -1.74 -2.10 -3.64
CA ARG A 52 -3.12 -1.92 -4.10
C ARG A 52 -3.71 -0.62 -3.56
N ILE A 53 -4.43 0.12 -4.39
CA ILE A 53 -5.03 1.41 -4.01
C ILE A 53 -6.53 1.38 -4.31
N MET A 54 -7.33 1.81 -3.33
CA MET A 54 -8.75 2.09 -3.43
C MET A 54 -8.94 3.61 -3.53
N LYS A 55 -9.39 4.06 -4.70
CA LYS A 55 -9.69 5.47 -4.98
C LYS A 55 -11.16 5.82 -4.76
N GLU A 56 -12.05 4.84 -4.95
CA GLU A 56 -13.49 4.99 -4.82
C GLU A 56 -14.02 3.99 -3.79
N TYR A 57 -14.87 4.46 -2.88
CA TYR A 57 -15.47 3.64 -1.83
C TYR A 57 -16.86 3.16 -2.24
N GLY A 58 -17.21 1.93 -1.89
CA GLY A 58 -18.56 1.37 -2.12
C GLY A 58 -18.82 0.83 -3.53
N VAL A 59 -17.78 0.68 -4.36
CA VAL A 59 -17.86 -0.04 -5.64
C VAL A 59 -17.45 -1.51 -5.47
N GLN A 60 -17.88 -2.38 -6.39
CA GLN A 60 -17.70 -3.84 -6.30
C GLN A 60 -16.24 -4.30 -6.48
N GLU A 61 -15.40 -3.58 -7.21
CA GLU A 61 -13.96 -3.92 -7.35
C GLU A 61 -13.11 -2.66 -7.16
N PRO A 62 -12.99 -2.18 -5.91
CA PRO A 62 -12.44 -0.86 -5.63
C PRO A 62 -10.91 -0.81 -5.71
N TRP A 63 -10.23 -1.96 -5.70
CA TRP A 63 -8.78 -2.06 -5.57
C TRP A 63 -8.09 -2.18 -6.92
N THR A 64 -7.25 -1.20 -7.25
CA THR A 64 -6.43 -1.23 -8.47
C THR A 64 -4.99 -1.66 -8.14
N LYS A 65 -4.38 -2.51 -8.98
CA LYS A 65 -2.93 -2.80 -8.90
C LYS A 65 -2.17 -1.54 -9.24
N ALA A 66 -1.46 -1.00 -8.27
CA ALA A 66 -0.62 0.17 -8.49
C ALA A 66 0.73 -0.27 -9.04
N VAL A 67 1.48 -1.08 -8.28
CA VAL A 67 2.88 -1.37 -8.60
C VAL A 67 3.38 -2.67 -7.96
N LEU A 68 4.37 -3.30 -8.61
CA LEU A 68 5.24 -4.33 -8.04
C LEU A 68 6.57 -3.68 -7.63
N VAL A 69 6.85 -3.62 -6.33
CA VAL A 69 8.14 -3.14 -5.83
C VAL A 69 9.13 -4.33 -5.85
N PRO A 70 10.23 -4.25 -6.61
CA PRO A 70 11.19 -5.34 -6.69
C PRO A 70 12.02 -5.48 -5.41
N GLU A 71 12.21 -6.74 -5.00
CA GLU A 71 13.25 -7.24 -4.10
C GLU A 71 13.47 -6.41 -2.83
N ILE A 72 12.53 -6.54 -1.90
CA ILE A 72 12.67 -6.06 -0.53
C ILE A 72 12.96 -7.29 0.32
N ASP A 73 14.12 -7.33 0.98
CA ASP A 73 14.43 -8.37 1.95
C ASP A 73 13.29 -8.43 2.97
N ALA A 74 12.75 -9.61 3.29
CA ALA A 74 11.53 -9.72 4.11
C ALA A 74 11.67 -9.15 5.54
N ASN A 75 12.90 -8.86 5.98
CA ASN A 75 13.22 -8.18 7.25
C ASN A 75 13.27 -6.64 7.12
N ASP A 76 13.26 -6.12 5.90
CA ASP A 76 13.30 -4.70 5.56
C ASP A 76 11.88 -4.19 5.35
N PHE A 77 11.18 -3.98 6.46
CA PHE A 77 9.83 -3.43 6.44
C PHE A 77 9.77 -2.10 5.67
N CYS A 78 9.18 -2.13 4.47
CA CYS A 78 8.89 -0.92 3.71
C CYS A 78 7.60 -0.28 4.25
N PHE A 79 7.75 0.64 5.20
CA PHE A 79 6.61 1.46 5.60
C PHE A 79 6.41 2.54 4.55
N SER A 80 5.35 2.44 3.76
CA SER A 80 4.89 3.57 2.95
C SER A 80 4.38 4.67 3.89
N ILE A 81 5.09 5.79 3.95
CA ILE A 81 4.83 6.87 4.91
C ILE A 81 3.92 7.94 4.30
N PHE A 82 4.08 8.25 3.00
CA PHE A 82 3.36 9.35 2.38
C PHE A 82 3.31 9.24 0.85
N SER A 83 2.29 9.83 0.22
CA SER A 83 2.23 10.05 -1.23
C SER A 83 2.43 11.53 -1.55
N THR A 84 3.39 11.88 -2.40
CA THR A 84 3.60 13.26 -2.84
C THR A 84 2.49 13.72 -3.79
N LYS A 85 2.42 15.04 -4.07
CA LYS A 85 1.49 15.59 -5.07
C LYS A 85 1.64 14.96 -6.46
N ASP A 86 2.80 14.40 -6.76
CA ASP A 86 3.11 13.75 -8.04
C ASP A 86 2.87 12.22 -8.01
N GLU A 87 2.15 11.72 -6.99
CA GLU A 87 1.85 10.30 -6.76
C GLU A 87 3.08 9.43 -6.47
N LYS A 88 4.23 10.03 -6.14
CA LYS A 88 5.42 9.29 -5.68
C LYS A 88 5.21 8.84 -4.25
N ILE A 89 5.69 7.65 -3.91
CA ILE A 89 5.51 7.04 -2.61
C ILE A 89 6.81 7.16 -1.85
N LEU A 90 6.75 7.81 -0.69
CA LEU A 90 7.87 7.89 0.23
C LEU A 90 7.81 6.67 1.16
N SER A 91 8.85 5.84 1.14
CA SER A 91 8.94 4.62 1.95
C SER A 91 10.19 4.62 2.82
N TRP A 92 10.10 4.04 4.00
CA TRP A 92 11.28 3.67 4.78
C TRP A 92 11.90 2.42 4.16
N TYR A 93 13.17 2.44 3.78
CA TYR A 93 13.87 1.36 3.09
C TYR A 93 15.02 0.82 3.94
N ASN A 94 15.12 -0.51 4.03
CA ASN A 94 16.17 -1.24 4.76
C ASN A 94 16.40 -0.75 6.20
N ASN A 95 15.32 -0.36 6.88
CA ASN A 95 15.33 0.21 8.23
C ASN A 95 16.31 1.38 8.46
N SER A 96 16.88 1.98 7.41
CA SER A 96 18.05 2.85 7.50
C SER A 96 17.98 4.06 6.58
N SER A 97 17.12 4.05 5.57
CA SER A 97 17.04 5.13 4.58
C SER A 97 15.60 5.44 4.19
N LEU A 98 15.39 6.63 3.66
CA LEU A 98 14.12 7.05 3.08
C LEU A 98 14.25 6.96 1.57
N ALA A 99 13.37 6.20 0.93
CA ALA A 99 13.34 6.03 -0.51
C ALA A 99 12.08 6.69 -1.09
N LEU A 100 12.25 7.37 -2.22
CA LEU A 100 11.15 7.86 -3.03
C LEU A 100 10.94 6.90 -4.20
N PHE A 101 9.80 6.25 -4.19
CA PHE A 101 9.36 5.34 -5.22
C PHE A 101 8.47 6.08 -6.22
N ASP A 102 8.78 5.95 -7.51
CA ASP A 102 7.94 6.46 -8.59
C ASP A 102 7.19 5.30 -9.27
N PRO A 103 5.88 5.14 -9.01
CA PRO A 103 5.04 4.13 -9.63
C PRO A 103 5.11 4.09 -11.16
N LYS A 104 5.34 5.25 -11.80
CA LYS A 104 5.31 5.38 -13.27
C LYS A 104 6.57 4.82 -13.93
N CYS A 105 7.68 4.77 -13.18
CA CYS A 105 8.98 4.34 -13.67
C CYS A 105 9.43 3.00 -13.11
N ASN A 106 8.67 2.41 -12.17
CA ASN A 106 9.07 1.24 -11.38
C ASN A 106 10.45 1.41 -10.72
N GLY A 107 10.87 2.66 -10.49
CA GLY A 107 12.20 3.04 -10.04
C GLY A 107 12.20 3.43 -8.57
N LEU A 108 13.14 2.86 -7.82
CA LEU A 108 13.44 3.26 -6.44
C LEU A 108 14.59 4.27 -6.47
N HIS A 109 14.39 5.44 -5.87
CA HIS A 109 15.45 6.44 -5.70
C HIS A 109 15.68 6.67 -4.21
N SER A 110 16.90 6.40 -3.72
CA SER A 110 17.29 6.78 -2.37
C SER A 110 17.38 8.31 -2.26
N LEU A 111 16.92 8.85 -1.13
CA LEU A 111 17.13 10.24 -0.76
C LEU A 111 18.32 10.26 0.20
N GLU A 112 19.53 10.49 -0.32
CA GLU A 112 20.71 10.85 0.48
C GLU A 112 20.72 12.35 0.81
#